data_AF-A0A3P6DQ01-F1
#
_entry.id   AF-A0A3P6DQ01-F1
#
_cell.length_a   1.000
_cell.length_b   1.000
_cell.length_c   1.000
_cell.angle_alpha   90.00
_cell.angle_beta   90.00
_cell.angle_gamma   90.00
#
_symmetry.space_group_name_H-M   'P 1'
#
loop_
_entity.id
_entity.type
_entity.pdbx_description
1 polymer ?
#
loop_
_entity_poly.entity_id
_entity_poly.type
_entity_poly.pdbx_seq_one_letter_code
_entity_poly.pdbx_strand_id
1 'polypeptide(L)'
;MAQKCAIGLMSAIAAAASLSKSNIASADGPLNFSTSTPQQQQGSTPPLPGSAKDSSAPGEESDAPPRIRNDNPRTTSAGFDPEALERGAKALKGINNSAHAKKVFESIKTQEETRQAEFTAKAQEFKALQSQAEAERQRVIYDEQKKLAQHQAQTKAQMARYEDELARKRMQACDSTNTLFI
;
A
#
# COMPACT_ATOMS: atom_id res chain seq x y z
N MET A 1 -27.90 45.11 -18.02
CA MET A 1 -26.95 45.96 -17.29
C MET A 1 -26.89 45.48 -15.85
N ALA A 2 -25.67 45.14 -15.37
CA ALA A 2 -25.28 44.90 -13.98
C ALA A 2 -25.90 43.68 -13.26
N GLN A 3 -25.21 42.86 -12.47
CA GLN A 3 -23.82 42.87 -12.02
C GLN A 3 -23.46 41.43 -11.60
N LYS A 4 -22.36 40.91 -12.12
CA LYS A 4 -21.75 39.65 -11.69
C LYS A 4 -20.85 39.97 -10.50
N CYS A 5 -21.19 39.51 -9.30
CA CYS A 5 -20.29 39.58 -8.15
C CYS A 5 -19.56 38.23 -8.01
N ALA A 6 -18.34 38.21 -8.51
CA ALA A 6 -17.32 37.23 -8.16
C ALA A 6 -16.72 37.62 -6.81
N ILE A 7 -16.81 36.74 -5.81
CA ILE A 7 -16.01 36.83 -4.59
C ILE A 7 -15.33 35.47 -4.42
N GLY A 8 -14.09 35.42 -4.88
CA GLY A 8 -13.16 34.34 -4.58
C GLY A 8 -12.52 34.58 -3.23
N LEU A 9 -12.45 33.54 -2.41
CA LEU A 9 -11.48 33.41 -1.33
C LEU A 9 -10.88 32.01 -1.43
N MET A 10 -9.81 31.92 -2.22
CA MET A 10 -8.90 30.78 -2.21
C MET A 10 -8.08 30.86 -0.92
N SER A 11 -8.35 29.97 0.03
CA SER A 11 -7.50 29.79 1.20
C SER A 11 -6.34 28.87 0.80
N ALA A 12 -5.20 29.47 0.46
CA ALA A 12 -3.95 28.76 0.23
C ALA A 12 -3.33 28.41 1.59
N ILE A 13 -3.35 27.14 1.99
CA ILE A 13 -2.53 26.66 3.09
C ILE A 13 -1.21 26.15 2.50
N ALA A 14 -0.15 26.91 2.75
CA ALA A 14 1.20 26.58 2.35
C ALA A 14 1.97 25.93 3.50
N ALA A 15 2.66 24.84 3.16
CA ALA A 15 3.88 24.30 3.75
C ALA A 15 3.85 23.72 5.18
N ALA A 16 4.03 22.40 5.24
CA ALA A 16 5.12 21.79 6.02
C ALA A 16 5.53 20.44 5.36
N ALA A 17 6.53 20.49 4.49
CA ALA A 17 7.28 19.31 4.08
C ALA A 17 8.32 19.03 5.17
N SER A 18 7.96 18.21 6.16
CA SER A 18 8.93 17.63 7.09
C SER A 18 9.26 16.21 6.65
N LEU A 19 10.42 16.15 6.01
CA LEU A 19 11.26 15.01 5.71
C LEU A 19 11.25 13.93 6.81
N SER A 20 10.64 12.78 6.54
CA SER A 20 11.04 11.51 7.15
C SER A 20 11.03 10.43 6.07
N LYS A 21 12.18 10.29 5.42
CA LYS A 21 12.48 9.23 4.46
C LYS A 21 12.69 7.93 5.24
N SER A 22 11.61 7.31 5.71
CA SER A 22 11.66 5.96 6.26
C SER A 22 11.74 4.97 5.10
N ASN A 23 12.87 4.28 4.99
CA ASN A 23 13.04 3.13 4.10
C ASN A 23 12.02 2.05 4.50
N ILE A 24 10.88 1.98 3.81
CA ILE A 24 9.98 0.83 3.86
C ILE A 24 10.41 -0.10 2.74
N ALA A 25 11.41 -0.94 3.04
CA ALA A 25 11.70 -2.11 2.23
C ALA A 25 10.66 -3.18 2.59
N SER A 26 9.65 -3.34 1.75
CA SER A 26 8.79 -4.53 1.80
C SER A 26 9.61 -5.71 1.26
N ALA A 27 10.10 -6.54 2.17
CA ALA A 27 10.71 -7.82 1.84
C ALA A 27 9.86 -8.91 2.49
N ASP A 28 8.83 -9.35 1.79
CA ASP A 28 8.06 -10.52 2.18
C ASP A 28 8.26 -11.59 1.10
N GLY A 29 9.08 -12.58 1.43
CA GLY A 29 9.52 -13.64 0.54
C GLY A 29 10.69 -14.39 1.18
N PRO A 30 10.68 -15.73 1.24
CA PRO A 30 11.70 -16.50 1.93
C PRO A 30 12.95 -16.57 1.04
N LEU A 31 13.77 -15.52 1.10
CA LEU A 31 15.08 -15.52 0.45
C LEU A 31 16.16 -15.55 1.52
N ASN A 32 16.74 -16.74 1.66
CA ASN A 32 17.85 -17.05 2.53
C ASN A 32 19.13 -16.44 1.95
N PHE A 33 19.48 -15.23 2.38
CA PHE A 33 20.74 -14.59 2.02
C PHE A 33 21.71 -14.71 3.19
N SER A 34 22.70 -15.59 3.07
CA SER A 34 23.88 -15.61 3.94
C SER A 34 24.66 -14.31 3.73
N THR A 35 24.43 -13.32 4.59
CA THR A 35 25.19 -12.07 4.58
C THR A 35 26.54 -12.31 5.24
N SER A 36 27.60 -12.38 4.43
CA SER A 36 28.99 -12.31 4.88
C SER A 36 29.27 -10.92 5.47
N THR A 37 29.42 -10.85 6.79
CA THR A 37 29.74 -9.65 7.57
C THR A 37 31.22 -9.27 7.42
N PRO A 38 31.58 -7.99 7.15
CA PRO A 38 32.94 -7.52 7.36
C PRO A 38 33.07 -7.07 8.82
N GLN A 39 33.68 -7.89 9.67
CA GLN A 39 33.97 -7.54 11.07
C GLN A 39 35.45 -7.14 11.23
N GLN A 40 35.67 -5.88 11.60
CA GLN A 40 36.97 -5.41 12.12
C GLN A 40 37.18 -5.91 13.56
N GLN A 41 38.29 -6.64 13.74
CA GLN A 41 39.20 -6.74 14.89
C GLN A 41 38.66 -6.85 16.33
N GLN A 42 38.89 -8.02 16.97
CA GLN A 42 39.77 -8.16 18.14
C GLN A 42 39.75 -9.61 18.70
N GLY A 43 40.95 -10.18 18.94
CA GLY A 43 41.18 -11.14 20.03
C GLY A 43 41.14 -12.65 19.75
N SER A 44 42.34 -13.27 19.84
CA SER A 44 42.65 -14.66 20.22
C SER A 44 42.36 -15.84 19.25
N THR A 45 43.45 -16.36 18.67
CA THR A 45 43.61 -17.71 18.09
C THR A 45 43.75 -18.80 19.17
N PRO A 46 43.47 -20.07 18.85
CA PRO A 46 44.59 -21.01 18.60
C PRO A 46 44.46 -21.82 17.28
N PRO A 47 45.56 -22.43 16.78
CA PRO A 47 45.74 -22.70 15.34
C PRO A 47 45.73 -24.19 14.93
N LEU A 48 45.89 -24.38 13.60
CA LEU A 48 46.41 -25.54 12.83
C LEU A 48 45.38 -26.36 12.01
N PRO A 49 45.78 -26.98 10.87
CA PRO A 49 46.60 -26.46 9.76
C PRO A 49 46.01 -26.84 8.37
N GLY A 50 46.39 -26.15 7.28
CA GLY A 50 46.13 -26.70 5.94
C GLY A 50 46.22 -25.75 4.76
N SER A 51 47.45 -25.51 4.31
CA SER A 51 47.88 -25.37 2.92
C SER A 51 47.06 -24.51 1.95
N ALA A 52 47.64 -23.36 1.61
CA ALA A 52 47.49 -22.73 0.31
C ALA A 52 47.81 -23.72 -0.83
N LYS A 53 47.01 -23.69 -1.90
CA LYS A 53 47.51 -23.79 -3.27
C LYS A 53 46.48 -23.29 -4.29
N ASP A 54 46.88 -22.25 -4.99
CA ASP A 54 46.50 -21.87 -6.35
C ASP A 54 46.07 -23.06 -7.23
N SER A 55 45.07 -22.85 -8.07
CA SER A 55 45.09 -23.26 -9.48
C SER A 55 43.94 -22.64 -10.26
N SER A 56 44.29 -21.84 -11.25
CA SER A 56 43.44 -21.27 -12.28
C SER A 56 42.97 -22.32 -13.30
N ALA A 57 41.82 -22.01 -13.93
CA ALA A 57 41.36 -22.40 -15.27
C ALA A 57 40.65 -23.79 -15.42
N PRO A 58 40.00 -24.08 -16.57
CA PRO A 58 38.93 -23.33 -17.26
C PRO A 58 37.78 -24.24 -17.77
N GLY A 59 36.60 -23.64 -18.01
CA GLY A 59 35.64 -24.10 -19.04
C GLY A 59 34.63 -25.18 -18.65
N GLU A 60 33.35 -24.83 -18.61
CA GLU A 60 32.27 -25.73 -19.01
C GLU A 60 31.22 -24.95 -19.81
N GLU A 61 30.99 -25.43 -21.04
CA GLU A 61 29.91 -25.07 -21.94
C GLU A 61 28.55 -25.22 -21.25
N SER A 62 27.77 -24.14 -21.22
CA SER A 62 26.33 -24.21 -20.96
C SER A 62 25.60 -23.92 -22.26
N ASP A 63 25.07 -24.99 -22.86
CA ASP A 63 24.20 -25.00 -24.05
C ASP A 63 22.81 -24.42 -23.72
N ALA A 64 22.77 -23.19 -23.21
CA ALA A 64 21.56 -22.41 -23.02
C ALA A 64 21.60 -21.24 -24.02
N PRO A 65 20.55 -21.04 -24.84
CA PRO A 65 20.54 -19.93 -25.78
C PRO A 65 20.77 -18.62 -25.02
N PRO A 66 21.71 -17.78 -25.48
CA PRO A 66 22.10 -16.58 -24.75
C PRO A 66 20.85 -15.70 -24.56
N ARG A 67 20.59 -15.33 -23.30
CA ARG A 67 19.55 -14.34 -22.98
C ARG A 67 19.93 -13.05 -23.73
N ILE A 68 19.15 -12.70 -24.74
CA ILE A 68 19.34 -11.48 -25.54
C ILE A 68 19.11 -10.30 -24.61
N ARG A 69 20.19 -9.77 -24.03
CA ARG A 69 20.18 -8.57 -23.21
C ARG A 69 20.44 -7.40 -24.16
N ASN A 70 19.51 -6.46 -24.20
CA ASN A 70 19.63 -5.28 -25.05
C ASN A 70 20.68 -4.34 -24.41
N ASP A 71 21.85 -4.26 -25.04
CA ASP A 71 23.00 -3.47 -24.57
C ASP A 71 22.97 -2.01 -25.09
N ASN A 72 21.91 -1.58 -25.79
CA ASN A 72 21.81 -0.22 -26.32
C ASN A 72 21.32 0.80 -25.27
N PRO A 73 21.97 1.98 -25.16
CA PRO A 73 21.56 3.02 -24.23
C PRO A 73 20.20 3.64 -24.63
N ARG A 74 19.29 3.70 -23.65
CA ARG A 74 17.88 4.15 -23.73
C ARG A 74 17.65 5.62 -24.15
N THR A 75 18.62 6.32 -24.71
CA THR A 75 18.58 7.79 -24.87
C THR A 75 18.47 8.32 -26.28
N THR A 76 18.48 7.46 -27.30
CA THR A 76 17.87 7.80 -28.59
C THR A 76 16.53 7.07 -28.66
N SER A 77 15.72 7.33 -29.68
CA SER A 77 14.51 6.55 -30.00
C SER A 77 14.71 5.00 -30.09
N ALA A 78 15.94 4.52 -29.87
CA ALA A 78 16.46 3.18 -30.02
C ALA A 78 16.64 2.41 -28.69
N GLY A 79 15.56 2.30 -27.90
CA GLY A 79 15.34 1.07 -27.11
C GLY A 79 14.90 -0.11 -28.01
N PHE A 80 14.79 0.14 -29.31
CA PHE A 80 14.38 -0.79 -30.35
C PHE A 80 15.61 -1.46 -30.97
N ASP A 81 15.70 -2.78 -30.83
CA ASP A 81 16.70 -3.58 -31.51
C ASP A 81 16.14 -4.03 -32.88
N PRO A 82 16.69 -3.52 -34.00
CA PRO A 82 16.22 -3.88 -35.34
C PRO A 82 16.44 -5.36 -35.66
N GLU A 83 17.47 -6.01 -35.08
CA GLU A 83 17.70 -7.44 -35.30
C GLU A 83 16.70 -8.31 -34.54
N ALA A 84 16.36 -7.92 -33.29
CA ALA A 84 15.28 -8.59 -32.54
C ALA A 84 13.94 -8.47 -33.28
N LEU A 85 13.69 -7.31 -33.90
CA LEU A 85 12.50 -7.10 -34.73
C LEU A 85 12.53 -7.96 -36.00
N GLU A 86 13.64 -8.00 -36.73
CA GLU A 86 13.78 -8.84 -37.94
C GLU A 86 13.66 -10.33 -37.61
N ARG A 87 14.27 -10.77 -36.51
CA ARG A 87 14.14 -12.13 -35.98
C ARG A 87 12.69 -12.44 -35.60
N GLY A 88 12.01 -11.50 -34.94
CA GLY A 88 10.59 -11.60 -34.61
C GLY A 88 9.70 -11.69 -35.86
N ALA A 89 9.94 -10.85 -36.86
CA ALA A 89 9.19 -10.84 -38.12
C ALA A 89 9.41 -12.14 -38.93
N LYS A 90 10.64 -12.65 -38.98
CA LYS A 90 10.97 -13.92 -39.64
C LYS A 90 10.32 -15.10 -38.91
N ALA A 91 10.32 -15.10 -37.58
CA ALA A 91 9.63 -16.11 -36.77
C ALA A 91 8.10 -16.05 -36.97
N LEU A 92 7.50 -14.86 -36.96
CA LEU A 92 6.08 -14.64 -37.25
C LEU A 92 5.70 -15.14 -38.65
N LYS A 93 6.54 -14.90 -39.66
CA LYS A 93 6.32 -15.41 -41.03
C LYS A 93 6.42 -16.94 -41.08
N GLY A 94 7.37 -17.54 -40.37
CA GLY A 94 7.51 -18.99 -40.23
C GLY A 94 6.32 -19.64 -39.51
N ILE A 95 5.83 -19.01 -38.45
CA ILE A 95 4.61 -19.43 -37.74
C ILE A 95 3.41 -19.30 -38.68
N ASN A 96 3.20 -18.15 -39.32
CA ASN A 96 2.05 -17.93 -40.22
C ASN A 96 1.99 -18.93 -41.39
N ASN A 97 3.15 -19.38 -41.89
CA ASN A 97 3.23 -20.40 -42.95
C ASN A 97 3.00 -21.84 -42.43
N SER A 98 2.97 -22.07 -41.11
CA SER A 98 2.66 -23.35 -40.49
C SER A 98 1.16 -23.63 -40.48
N ALA A 99 0.77 -24.88 -40.75
CA ALA A 99 -0.62 -25.30 -40.81
C ALA A 99 -1.39 -25.15 -39.47
N HIS A 100 -0.68 -25.01 -38.34
CA HIS A 100 -1.28 -24.99 -37.01
C HIS A 100 -1.25 -23.62 -36.31
N ALA A 101 -0.72 -22.59 -36.95
CA ALA A 101 -0.57 -21.27 -36.32
C ALA A 101 -1.89 -20.66 -35.85
N LYS A 102 -2.98 -20.86 -36.61
CA LYS A 102 -4.31 -20.38 -36.22
C LYS A 102 -4.78 -21.00 -34.90
N LYS A 103 -4.57 -22.31 -34.71
CA LYS A 103 -4.95 -23.02 -33.47
C LYS A 103 -4.13 -22.55 -32.26
N VAL A 104 -2.84 -22.31 -32.47
CA VAL A 104 -1.97 -21.78 -31.40
C VAL A 104 -2.41 -20.37 -31.01
N PHE A 105 -2.70 -19.50 -31.98
CA PHE A 105 -3.20 -18.16 -31.71
C PHE A 105 -4.53 -18.17 -30.95
N GLU A 106 -5.46 -19.05 -31.33
CA GLU A 106 -6.71 -19.26 -30.60
C GLU A 106 -6.45 -19.70 -29.15
N SER A 107 -5.56 -20.68 -28.92
CA SER A 107 -5.22 -21.11 -27.56
C SER A 107 -4.59 -20.01 -26.71
N ILE A 108 -3.69 -19.20 -27.28
CA ILE A 108 -3.07 -18.05 -26.60
C ILE A 108 -4.13 -17.00 -26.27
N LYS A 109 -5.02 -16.70 -27.22
CA LYS A 109 -6.11 -15.76 -27.01
C LYS A 109 -7.01 -16.20 -25.86
N THR A 110 -7.46 -17.46 -25.86
CA THR A 110 -8.30 -18.01 -24.79
C THR A 110 -7.58 -18.03 -23.43
N GLN A 111 -6.29 -18.34 -23.41
CA GLN A 111 -5.50 -18.32 -22.18
C GLN A 111 -5.33 -16.89 -21.62
N GLU A 112 -5.07 -15.91 -22.48
CA GLU A 112 -4.96 -14.51 -22.04
C GLU A 112 -6.33 -13.95 -21.61
N GLU A 113 -7.42 -14.29 -22.31
CA GLU A 113 -8.79 -13.95 -21.87
C GLU A 113 -9.09 -14.53 -20.49
N THR A 114 -8.72 -15.79 -20.23
CA THR A 114 -8.89 -16.43 -18.92
C THR A 114 -8.04 -15.74 -17.86
N ARG A 115 -6.77 -15.44 -18.17
CA ARG A 115 -5.88 -14.71 -17.28
C ARG A 115 -6.44 -13.33 -16.92
N GLN A 116 -7.00 -12.61 -17.89
CA GLN A 116 -7.64 -11.32 -17.65
C GLN A 116 -8.92 -11.45 -16.80
N ALA A 117 -9.70 -12.51 -17.00
CA ALA A 117 -10.85 -12.83 -16.17
C ALA A 117 -10.44 -13.12 -14.71
N GLU A 118 -9.36 -13.88 -14.48
CA GLU A 118 -8.82 -14.12 -13.14
C GLU A 118 -8.37 -12.83 -12.44
N PHE A 119 -7.69 -11.94 -13.16
CA PHE A 119 -7.32 -10.63 -12.61
C PHE A 119 -8.54 -9.78 -12.27
N THR A 120 -9.56 -9.83 -13.12
CA THR A 120 -10.81 -9.10 -12.90
C THR A 120 -11.56 -9.66 -11.70
N ALA A 121 -11.64 -10.99 -11.56
CA ALA A 121 -12.25 -11.66 -10.40
C ALA A 121 -11.53 -11.29 -9.10
N LYS A 122 -10.19 -11.37 -9.07
CA LYS A 122 -9.39 -10.95 -7.91
C LYS A 122 -9.62 -9.47 -7.57
N ALA A 123 -9.63 -8.59 -8.57
CA ALA A 123 -9.91 -7.17 -8.36
C ALA A 123 -11.31 -6.93 -7.77
N GLN A 124 -12.31 -7.69 -8.21
CA GLN A 124 -13.66 -7.64 -7.67
C GLN A 124 -13.72 -8.16 -6.22
N GLU A 125 -13.01 -9.26 -5.91
CA GLU A 125 -12.90 -9.79 -4.55
C GLU A 125 -12.25 -8.77 -3.59
N PHE A 126 -11.14 -8.14 -4.00
CA PHE A 126 -10.50 -7.10 -3.20
C PHE A 126 -11.42 -5.89 -3.00
N LYS A 127 -12.15 -5.49 -4.04
CA LYS A 127 -13.13 -4.40 -3.93
C LYS A 127 -14.28 -4.75 -2.99
N ALA A 128 -14.76 -5.99 -3.03
CA ALA A 128 -15.79 -6.47 -2.12
C ALA A 128 -15.28 -6.46 -0.67
N LEU A 129 -14.09 -6.99 -0.42
CA LEU A 129 -13.46 -7.00 0.90
C LEU A 129 -13.22 -5.59 1.43
N GLN A 130 -12.75 -4.67 0.58
CA GLN A 130 -12.59 -3.27 0.94
C GLN A 130 -13.94 -2.65 1.33
N SER A 131 -14.98 -2.86 0.54
CA SER A 131 -16.31 -2.32 0.85
C SER A 131 -16.89 -2.85 2.16
N GLN A 132 -16.62 -4.13 2.47
CA GLN A 132 -17.03 -4.74 3.73
C GLN A 132 -16.26 -4.12 4.90
N ALA A 133 -14.94 -3.95 4.78
CA ALA A 133 -14.11 -3.34 5.81
C ALA A 133 -14.52 -1.87 6.07
N GLU A 134 -14.85 -1.11 5.02
CA GLU A 134 -15.35 0.26 5.15
C GLU A 134 -16.71 0.31 5.84
N ALA A 135 -17.63 -0.60 5.51
CA ALA A 135 -18.93 -0.70 6.17
C ALA A 135 -18.81 -1.07 7.66
N GLU A 136 -17.95 -2.03 7.98
CA GLU A 136 -17.66 -2.41 9.37
C GLU A 136 -17.06 -1.25 10.15
N ARG A 137 -16.10 -0.53 9.56
CA ARG A 137 -15.52 0.67 10.18
C ARG A 137 -16.57 1.72 10.49
N GLN A 138 -17.48 2.02 9.55
CA GLN A 138 -18.56 2.97 9.77
C GLN A 138 -19.50 2.53 10.88
N ARG A 139 -19.83 1.23 10.92
CA ARG A 139 -20.68 0.66 11.97
C ARG A 139 -20.04 0.82 13.36
N VAL A 140 -18.76 0.49 13.50
CA VAL A 140 -18.03 0.63 14.77
C VAL A 140 -18.03 2.09 15.23
N ILE A 141 -17.69 3.03 14.33
CA ILE A 141 -17.69 4.47 14.66
C ILE A 141 -19.07 4.93 15.13
N TYR A 142 -20.13 4.50 14.46
CA TYR A 142 -21.50 4.85 14.83
C TYR A 142 -21.89 4.27 16.20
N ASP A 143 -21.58 2.99 16.44
CA ASP A 143 -21.87 2.33 17.71
C ASP A 143 -21.11 2.97 18.88
N GLU A 144 -19.84 3.34 18.67
CA GLU A 144 -19.03 4.08 19.64
C GLU A 144 -19.59 5.48 19.92
N GLN A 145 -19.95 6.22 18.87
CA GLN A 145 -20.54 7.55 19.01
C GLN A 145 -21.87 7.50 19.76
N LYS A 146 -22.72 6.51 19.43
CA LYS A 146 -24.00 6.29 20.11
C LYS A 146 -23.79 5.98 21.60
N LYS A 147 -22.84 5.11 21.92
CA LYS A 147 -22.50 4.78 23.32
C LYS A 147 -21.98 5.99 24.08
N LEU A 148 -21.13 6.81 23.44
CA LEU A 148 -20.61 8.03 24.03
C LEU A 148 -21.73 9.05 24.28
N ALA A 149 -22.60 9.28 23.30
CA ALA A 149 -23.74 10.18 23.43
C ALA A 149 -24.70 9.72 24.54
N GLN A 150 -24.95 8.41 24.65
CA GLN A 150 -25.77 7.84 25.71
C GLN A 150 -25.15 8.08 27.09
N HIS A 151 -23.84 7.85 27.25
CA HIS A 151 -23.15 8.11 28.51
C HIS A 151 -23.18 9.59 28.88
N GLN A 152 -22.89 10.48 27.92
CA GLN A 152 -22.97 11.93 28.13
C GLN A 152 -24.38 12.37 28.53
N ALA A 153 -25.42 11.84 27.88
CA ALA A 153 -26.80 12.14 28.22
C ALA A 153 -27.15 11.67 29.64
N GLN A 154 -26.68 10.49 30.05
CA GLN A 154 -26.88 9.98 31.42
C GLN A 154 -26.18 10.87 32.45
N THR A 155 -24.90 11.20 32.24
CA THR A 155 -24.16 12.09 33.15
C THR A 155 -24.83 13.46 33.22
N LYS A 156 -25.20 14.04 32.08
CA LYS A 156 -25.89 15.34 32.03
C LYS A 156 -27.24 15.29 32.73
N ALA A 157 -28.00 14.21 32.58
CA ALA A 157 -29.25 14.03 33.30
C ALA A 157 -29.03 13.97 34.81
N GLN A 158 -28.02 13.21 35.28
CA GLN A 158 -27.68 13.15 36.71
C GLN A 158 -27.26 14.53 37.26
N MET A 159 -26.42 15.25 36.52
CA MET A 159 -25.99 16.61 36.88
C MET A 159 -27.18 17.58 36.96
N ALA A 160 -28.06 17.57 35.96
CA ALA A 160 -29.25 18.42 35.94
C ALA A 160 -30.20 18.11 37.13
N ARG A 161 -30.37 16.83 37.49
CA ARG A 161 -31.14 16.45 38.68
C ARG A 161 -30.53 17.02 39.96
N TYR A 162 -29.22 16.93 40.10
CA TYR A 162 -28.51 17.49 41.24
C TYR A 162 -28.62 19.02 41.30
N GLU A 163 -28.50 19.69 40.15
CA GLU A 163 -28.67 21.14 40.04
C GLU A 163 -30.09 21.58 40.41
N ASP A 164 -31.12 20.86 39.96
CA ASP A 164 -32.53 21.11 40.31
C ASP A 164 -32.77 20.95 41.83
N GLU A 165 -32.22 19.91 42.46
CA GLU A 165 -32.32 19.70 43.91
C GLU A 165 -31.64 20.82 44.69
N LEU A 166 -30.46 21.25 44.22
CA LEU A 166 -29.72 22.35 44.84
C LEU A 166 -30.46 23.67 44.70
N ALA A 167 -31.02 23.94 43.51
CA ALA A 167 -31.83 25.13 43.26
C ALA A 167 -33.08 25.14 44.15
N ARG A 168 -33.76 24.00 44.30
CA ARG A 168 -34.92 23.86 45.20
C ARG A 168 -34.53 24.13 46.65
N LYS A 169 -33.40 23.60 47.13
CA LYS A 169 -32.88 23.89 48.48
C LYS A 169 -32.57 25.38 48.67
N ARG A 170 -32.01 26.04 47.65
CA ARG A 170 -31.76 27.49 47.67
C ARG A 170 -33.06 28.28 47.76
N MET A 171 -34.08 27.92 46.97
CA MET A 171 -35.39 28.56 47.05
C MET A 171 -36.04 28.37 48.42
N GLN A 172 -36.06 27.15 48.96
CA GLN A 172 -36.60 26.90 50.30
C GLN A 172 -35.88 27.72 51.39
N ALA A 173 -34.56 27.87 51.28
CA ALA A 173 -33.80 28.72 52.21
C ALA A 173 -34.19 30.21 52.07
N CYS A 174 -34.32 30.72 50.84
CA CYS A 174 -34.78 32.10 50.59
C CYS A 174 -36.22 32.33 51.09
N ASP A 175 -37.14 31.42 50.79
CA ASP A 175 -38.56 31.52 51.19
C ASP A 175 -38.73 31.44 52.71
N SER A 176 -37.97 30.56 53.38
CA SER A 176 -37.98 30.46 54.85
C SER A 176 -37.36 31.69 55.52
N THR A 177 -36.31 32.30 54.95
CA THR A 177 -35.78 33.58 55.46
C THR A 177 -36.72 34.76 55.25
N ASN A 178 -37.54 34.76 54.19
CA ASN A 178 -38.50 35.83 53.93
C ASN A 178 -39.72 35.74 54.86
N THR A 179 -40.17 34.53 55.18
CA THR A 179 -41.29 34.29 56.10
C THR A 179 -40.95 34.60 57.57
N LEU A 180 -39.67 34.57 57.96
CA LEU A 180 -39.22 34.85 59.33
C LEU A 180 -39.03 36.37 59.61
N PHE A 181 -39.14 37.22 58.59
CA PHE A 181 -38.93 38.68 58.69
C PHE A 181 -40.23 39.52 58.57
N ILE A 182 -41.40 38.87 58.61
CA ILE A 182 -42.74 39.49 58.70
C ILE A 182 -43.36 39.12 60.05
#